data_AF-A0A0E9WN04-F1
#
_entry.id   AF-A0A0E9WN04-F1
#
_cell.length_a   1.000
_cell.length_b   1.000
_cell.length_c   1.000
_cell.angle_alpha   90.00
_cell.angle_beta   90.00
_cell.angle_gamma   90.00
#
_symmetry.space_group_name_H-M   'P 1'
#
loop_
_entity.id
_entity.type
_entity.pdbx_description
1 polymer ?
#
loop_
_entity_poly.entity_id
_entity_poly.type
_entity_poly.pdbx_seq_one_letter_code
_entity_poly.pdbx_strand_id
1 'polypeptide(L)'
;MATETVSSCTGSNLLQPISKIINLPLDQNMTKFTIQKNPFPVTGSSSSFPVPLDLPPQRYSSKDQPWIWNIPYTQAPDTHGNVWVPS
;
A
#
# COMPACT_ATOMS: atom_id res chain seq x y z
N MET A 1 -39.21 -23.91 7.44
CA MET A 1 -39.33 -22.68 8.23
C MET A 1 -38.02 -21.94 8.04
N ALA A 2 -37.97 -21.05 7.05
CA ALA A 2 -36.75 -20.34 6.68
C ALA A 2 -36.48 -19.25 7.72
N THR A 3 -35.33 -19.30 8.37
CA THR A 3 -34.88 -18.24 9.28
C THR A 3 -34.15 -17.20 8.43
N GLU A 4 -34.73 -16.00 8.37
CA GLU A 4 -34.21 -14.85 7.63
C GLU A 4 -32.96 -14.31 8.33
N THR A 5 -31.84 -14.28 7.62
CA THR A 5 -30.62 -13.59 8.04
C THR A 5 -30.79 -12.10 7.76
N VAL A 6 -31.07 -11.31 8.79
CA VAL A 6 -31.09 -9.85 8.68
C VAL A 6 -29.64 -9.35 8.59
N SER A 7 -29.17 -9.16 7.37
CA SER A 7 -27.92 -8.45 7.07
C SER A 7 -28.15 -6.94 7.19
N SER A 8 -27.80 -6.36 8.33
CA SER A 8 -27.78 -4.90 8.50
C SER A 8 -26.50 -4.32 7.89
N CYS A 9 -26.54 -3.96 6.61
CA CYS A 9 -25.51 -3.15 5.99
C CYS A 9 -25.72 -1.68 6.35
N THR A 10 -25.17 -1.25 7.50
CA THR A 10 -25.16 0.17 7.84
C THR A 10 -24.09 0.86 7.00
N GLY A 11 -24.53 1.45 5.89
CA GLY A 11 -23.73 2.39 5.10
C GLY A 11 -23.30 3.56 5.98
N SER A 12 -22.00 3.64 6.28
CA SER A 12 -21.41 4.81 6.91
C SER A 12 -20.67 5.60 5.85
N ASN A 13 -21.31 6.65 5.35
CA ASN A 13 -20.64 7.75 4.65
C ASN A 13 -19.76 8.50 5.66
N LEU A 14 -18.64 7.91 6.05
CA LEU A 14 -17.67 8.61 6.87
C LEU A 14 -16.80 9.45 5.93
N LEU A 15 -17.21 10.70 5.74
CA LEU A 15 -16.29 11.78 5.39
C LEU A 15 -15.20 11.75 6.47
N GLN A 16 -14.10 11.09 6.12
CA GLN A 16 -12.88 11.03 6.91
C GLN A 16 -12.45 12.49 7.11
N PRO A 17 -12.27 13.02 8.33
CA PRO A 17 -11.63 14.32 8.49
C PRO A 17 -10.22 14.23 7.85
N ILE A 18 -9.70 15.33 7.28
CA ILE A 18 -8.37 15.38 6.62
C ILE A 18 -7.25 14.88 7.55
N SER A 19 -7.45 14.95 8.87
CA SER A 19 -6.59 14.35 9.89
C SER A 19 -6.47 12.82 9.82
N LYS A 20 -7.36 12.13 9.09
CA LYS A 20 -7.30 10.68 8.86
C LYS A 20 -6.38 10.30 7.69
N ILE A 21 -6.01 11.25 6.82
CA ILE A 21 -5.16 11.01 5.65
C ILE A 21 -3.68 11.30 5.97
N ILE A 22 -3.43 12.23 6.90
CA ILE A 22 -2.08 12.56 7.34
C ILE A 22 -1.85 11.98 8.73
N ASN A 23 -1.14 10.86 8.81
CA ASN A 23 -0.69 10.28 10.08
C ASN A 23 0.43 11.16 10.66
N LEU A 24 0.07 12.29 11.25
CA LEU A 24 0.96 13.11 12.07
C LEU A 24 0.88 12.64 13.52
N PRO A 25 1.99 12.60 14.25
CA PRO A 25 1.99 12.24 15.67
C PRO A 25 1.53 13.43 16.54
N LEU A 26 0.52 14.17 16.09
CA LEU A 26 0.13 15.46 16.66
C LEU A 26 -0.80 15.32 17.88
N ASP A 27 -1.47 14.18 18.01
CA ASP A 27 -2.52 13.90 18.99
C ASP A 27 -2.06 13.05 20.19
N GLN A 28 -0.82 12.54 20.20
CA GLN A 28 -0.40 11.47 21.13
C GLN A 28 0.86 11.73 21.98
N ASN A 29 1.39 12.97 22.06
CA ASN A 29 2.70 13.22 22.69
C ASN A 29 3.81 12.31 22.12
N MET A 30 3.65 11.88 20.87
CA MET A 30 4.63 11.08 20.15
C MET A 30 5.40 12.01 19.22
N THR A 31 6.71 11.78 19.09
CA THR A 31 7.56 12.58 18.18
C THR A 31 7.93 11.82 16.91
N LYS A 32 7.73 10.49 16.89
CA LYS A 32 8.09 9.56 15.82
C LYS A 32 7.16 8.35 15.83
N PHE A 33 7.04 7.67 14.69
CA PHE A 33 6.39 6.36 14.60
C PHE A 33 7.43 5.24 14.56
N THR A 34 7.19 4.17 15.30
CA THR A 34 7.91 2.91 15.12
C THR A 34 7.32 2.17 13.92
N ILE A 35 8.18 1.56 13.09
CA ILE A 35 7.72 0.83 11.90
C ILE A 35 7.45 -0.62 12.25
N GLN A 36 6.31 -1.12 11.82
CA GLN A 36 5.94 -2.52 11.97
C GLN A 36 6.77 -3.39 11.01
N LYS A 37 7.53 -4.36 11.55
CA LYS A 37 8.38 -5.25 10.75
C LYS A 37 7.59 -6.27 9.92
N ASN A 38 6.47 -6.75 10.45
CA ASN A 38 5.55 -7.62 9.72
C ASN A 38 4.20 -6.89 9.58
N PRO A 39 3.89 -6.28 8.43
CA PRO A 39 2.64 -5.55 8.21
C PRO A 39 1.40 -6.45 8.28
N PHE A 40 1.55 -7.78 8.21
CA PHE A 40 0.48 -8.77 8.30
C PHE A 40 0.70 -9.74 9.48
N PRO A 41 0.54 -9.28 10.73
CA PRO A 41 0.76 -10.11 11.92
C PRO A 41 -0.36 -11.15 12.05
N VAL A 42 0.01 -12.38 12.39
CA VAL A 42 -0.95 -13.50 12.58
C VAL A 42 -1.79 -13.30 13.86
N THR A 43 -1.27 -12.59 14.85
CA THR A 43 -1.96 -12.32 16.13
C THR A 43 -1.58 -10.94 16.69
N GLY A 44 -2.57 -10.19 17.19
CA GLY A 44 -2.40 -8.96 17.96
C GLY A 44 -2.41 -7.66 17.15
N SER A 45 -2.83 -6.57 17.81
CA SER A 45 -2.72 -5.20 17.31
C SER A 45 -1.36 -4.60 17.67
N SER A 46 -0.64 -4.03 16.70
CA SER A 46 0.61 -3.32 16.96
C SER A 46 0.36 -1.81 17.07
N SER A 47 1.06 -1.13 17.99
CA SER A 47 1.09 0.34 18.08
C SER A 47 2.06 0.98 17.05
N SER A 48 2.58 0.18 16.13
CA SER A 48 3.55 0.59 15.11
C SER A 48 2.85 0.91 13.79
N PHE A 49 3.47 1.76 12.98
CA PHE A 49 2.96 2.15 11.67
C PHE A 49 3.27 1.06 10.62
N PRO A 50 2.25 0.50 9.93
CA PRO A 50 2.43 -0.51 8.90
C PRO A 50 2.89 0.12 7.58
N VAL A 51 4.21 0.12 7.33
CA VAL A 51 4.74 0.52 6.02
C VAL A 51 4.56 -0.65 5.04
N PRO A 52 3.90 -0.47 3.87
CA PRO A 52 3.60 -1.54 2.93
C PRO A 52 4.75 -1.88 1.96
N LEU A 53 5.94 -1.30 2.20
CA LEU A 53 7.13 -1.46 1.38
C LEU A 53 8.32 -1.83 2.27
N ASP A 54 9.26 -2.58 1.71
CA ASP A 54 10.49 -2.94 2.41
C ASP A 54 11.37 -1.71 2.69
N LEU A 55 12.09 -1.75 3.82
CA LEU A 55 12.99 -0.69 4.25
C LEU A 55 14.36 -1.25 4.66
N PRO A 56 15.47 -0.55 4.35
CA PRO A 56 15.52 0.70 3.57
C PRO A 56 15.22 0.45 2.08
N PRO A 57 14.77 1.47 1.33
CA PRO A 57 14.60 1.34 -0.11
C PRO A 57 15.88 0.86 -0.79
N GLN A 58 15.76 -0.10 -1.69
CA GLN A 58 16.89 -0.58 -2.47
C GLN A 58 17.27 0.45 -3.54
N ARG A 59 18.55 0.84 -3.57
CA ARG A 59 19.06 1.69 -4.65
C ARG A 59 19.08 0.91 -5.97
N TYR A 60 18.70 1.60 -7.04
CA TYR A 60 18.85 1.11 -8.40
C TYR A 60 20.31 0.76 -8.70
N SER A 61 20.52 -0.32 -9.43
CA SER A 61 21.82 -0.69 -9.98
C SER A 61 22.20 0.26 -11.12
N SER A 62 23.44 0.14 -11.60
CA SER A 62 23.92 0.92 -12.75
C SER A 62 23.22 0.59 -14.08
N LYS A 63 22.45 -0.51 -14.13
CA LYS A 63 21.72 -0.95 -15.33
C LYS A 63 20.22 -0.66 -15.26
N ASP A 64 19.70 -0.40 -14.06
CA ASP A 64 18.27 -0.13 -13.88
C ASP A 64 17.92 1.26 -14.42
N GLN A 65 16.74 1.38 -15.01
CA GLN A 65 16.19 2.65 -15.46
C GLN A 65 14.76 2.81 -14.93
N PRO A 66 14.32 4.04 -14.64
CA PRO A 66 12.93 4.28 -14.29
C PRO A 66 12.01 3.87 -15.45
N TRP A 67 10.81 3.43 -15.10
CA TRP A 67 9.76 3.16 -16.08
C TRP A 67 9.33 4.45 -16.78
N ILE A 68 9.43 4.48 -18.10
CA ILE A 68 8.99 5.56 -18.99
C ILE A 68 7.92 4.96 -19.90
N TRP A 69 6.66 5.22 -19.56
CA TRP A 69 5.51 4.55 -20.17
C TRP A 69 5.34 4.81 -21.69
N ASN A 70 5.96 5.86 -22.25
CA ASN A 70 5.78 6.28 -23.64
C ASN A 70 6.99 5.98 -24.54
N ILE A 71 7.90 5.10 -24.14
CA ILE A 71 8.98 4.59 -25.00
C ILE A 71 8.87 3.06 -25.17
N PRO A 72 9.41 2.48 -26.25
CA PRO A 72 9.36 1.04 -26.45
C PRO A 72 10.38 0.29 -25.56
N TYR A 73 9.96 -0.85 -25.01
CA TYR A 73 10.81 -1.84 -24.35
C TYR A 73 10.73 -3.18 -25.09
N THR A 74 11.68 -3.41 -26.00
CA THR A 74 11.71 -4.59 -26.89
C THR A 74 12.85 -5.57 -26.59
N GLN A 75 13.67 -5.27 -25.58
CA GLN A 75 14.89 -6.04 -25.27
C GLN A 75 14.60 -7.35 -24.53
N ALA A 76 13.48 -7.43 -23.81
CA ALA A 76 13.05 -8.64 -23.09
C ALA A 76 11.51 -8.64 -22.99
N PRO A 77 10.87 -9.81 -23.04
CA PRO A 77 9.44 -9.93 -22.81
C PRO A 77 9.07 -9.74 -21.33
N ASP A 78 7.83 -9.33 -21.08
CA ASP A 78 7.22 -9.28 -19.75
C ASP A 78 6.82 -10.68 -19.24
N THR A 79 6.19 -10.72 -18.06
CA THR A 79 5.70 -11.96 -17.43
C THR A 79 4.74 -12.78 -18.31
N HIS A 80 4.10 -12.15 -19.30
CA HIS A 80 3.15 -12.79 -20.23
C HIS A 80 3.73 -13.02 -21.64
N GLY A 81 5.02 -12.77 -21.85
CA GLY A 81 5.67 -12.96 -23.15
C GLY A 81 5.52 -11.77 -24.11
N ASN A 82 4.98 -10.64 -23.67
CA ASN A 82 4.74 -9.47 -24.51
C ASN A 82 5.88 -8.44 -24.40
N VAL A 83 6.01 -7.58 -25.40
CA VAL A 83 6.86 -6.37 -25.35
C VAL A 83 6.00 -5.13 -25.22
N TRP A 84 6.53 -4.08 -24.59
CA TRP A 84 5.82 -2.80 -24.48
C TRP A 84 6.17 -1.90 -25.67
N VAL A 85 5.19 -1.64 -26.54
CA VAL A 85 5.33 -0.73 -27.69
C VAL A 85 4.14 0.24 -27.69
N PRO A 86 4.29 1.45 -27.14
CA PRO A 86 3.22 2.45 -27.13
C PRO A 86 2.99 3.04 -28.53
N SER A 87 1.82 3.65 -28.75
CA SER A 87 1.43 4.29 -30.02
C SER A 87 2.08 5.66 -30.23
#